data_AF-A0A3D1PH66-F1
#
_entry.id   AF-A0A3D1PH66-F1
#
_cell.length_a   1.000
_cell.length_b   1.000
_cell.length_c   1.000
_cell.angle_alpha   90.00
_cell.angle_beta   90.00
_cell.angle_gamma   90.00
#
_symmetry.space_group_name_H-M   'P 1'
#
loop_
_entity.id
_entity.type
_entity.pdbx_description
1 polymer ?
#
loop_
_entity_poly.entity_id
_entity_poly.type
_entity_poly.pdbx_seq_one_letter_code
_entity_poly.pdbx_strand_id
1 'polypeptide(L)'
;EVEKILWHHLRTNKLNGLHFRRQQVIDGFIVDFYCHAAGVVIEVDGAVHLQQVEYDARRDQILSLRGLRILRITNEEVKHNLK
;
A
#
# COMPACT_ATOMS: atom_id res chain seq x y z
N GLU A 1 -0.21 -6.07 14.31
CA GLU A 1 -0.21 -5.76 12.86
C GLU A 1 0.08 -4.30 12.60
N VAL A 2 1.24 -4.01 11.98
CA VAL A 2 1.74 -2.66 11.68
C VAL A 2 0.78 -1.89 10.76
N GLU A 3 0.17 -2.58 9.80
CA GLU A 3 -0.91 -2.05 8.96
C GLU A 3 -2.05 -1.40 9.77
N LYS A 4 -2.37 -1.90 10.98
CA LYS A 4 -3.44 -1.30 11.80
C LYS A 4 -3.07 0.09 12.31
N ILE A 5 -1.79 0.33 12.57
CA ILE A 5 -1.27 1.65 12.97
C ILE A 5 -1.45 2.62 11.80
N LEU A 6 -0.96 2.24 10.61
CA LEU A 6 -1.12 3.05 9.41
C LEU A 6 -2.61 3.27 9.07
N TRP A 7 -3.43 2.22 9.16
CA TRP A 7 -4.87 2.30 8.92
C TRP A 7 -5.57 3.28 9.87
N HIS A 8 -5.14 3.38 11.13
CA HIS A 8 -5.70 4.35 12.08
C HIS A 8 -5.58 5.80 11.58
N HIS A 9 -4.49 6.10 10.86
CA HIS A 9 -4.19 7.42 10.32
C HIS A 9 -4.80 7.67 8.93
N LEU A 10 -5.08 6.61 8.16
CA LEU A 10 -5.67 6.72 6.81
C LEU A 10 -7.21 6.64 6.80
N ARG A 11 -7.81 5.86 7.70
CA ARG A 11 -9.26 5.62 7.71
C ARG A 11 -10.05 6.90 7.93
N THR A 12 -11.35 6.83 7.61
CA THR A 12 -12.30 7.93 7.87
C THR A 12 -11.82 9.27 7.30
N ASN A 13 -11.14 9.23 6.15
CA ASN A 13 -10.67 10.41 5.41
C ASN A 13 -9.75 11.34 6.22
N LYS A 14 -9.04 10.81 7.23
CA LYS A 14 -8.20 11.60 8.13
C LYS A 14 -7.03 12.29 7.43
N LEU A 15 -6.48 11.67 6.38
CA LEU A 15 -5.40 12.25 5.61
C LEU A 15 -5.97 13.18 4.54
N ASN A 16 -6.04 14.48 4.84
CA ASN A 16 -6.48 15.53 3.92
C ASN A 16 -7.84 15.28 3.23
N GLY A 17 -8.76 14.56 3.89
CA GLY A 17 -10.06 14.21 3.30
C GLY A 17 -10.00 13.07 2.27
N LEU A 18 -8.83 12.47 2.01
CA LEU A 18 -8.65 11.43 1.02
C LEU A 18 -9.18 10.08 1.51
N HIS A 19 -9.95 9.41 0.67
CA HIS A 19 -10.53 8.11 0.98
C HIS A 19 -9.57 6.98 0.63
N PHE A 20 -9.08 6.29 1.66
CA PHE A 20 -8.28 5.07 1.54
C PHE A 20 -9.13 3.83 1.78
N ARG A 21 -8.93 2.81 0.95
CA ARG A 21 -9.43 1.45 1.11
C ARG A 21 -8.30 0.56 1.61
N ARG A 22 -8.62 -0.44 2.42
CA ARG A 22 -7.65 -1.43 2.93
C ARG A 22 -7.87 -2.77 2.22
N GLN A 23 -6.81 -3.52 1.92
CA GLN A 23 -6.85 -4.85 1.27
C GLN A 23 -7.66 -4.82 -0.04
N GLN A 24 -7.38 -3.83 -0.88
CA GLN A 24 -8.10 -3.64 -2.13
C GLN A 24 -7.61 -4.62 -3.19
N VAL A 25 -8.54 -5.29 -3.88
CA VAL A 25 -8.20 -6.09 -5.07
C VAL A 25 -8.10 -5.18 -6.29
N ILE A 26 -6.98 -5.25 -7.01
CA ILE A 26 -6.72 -4.54 -8.27
C ILE A 26 -6.08 -5.54 -9.23
N ASP A 27 -6.74 -5.82 -10.36
CA ASP A 27 -6.24 -6.73 -11.41
C ASP A 27 -5.75 -8.10 -10.90
N GLY A 28 -6.42 -8.64 -9.88
CA GLY A 28 -6.09 -9.94 -9.28
C GLY A 28 -5.02 -9.90 -8.19
N PHE A 29 -4.46 -8.73 -7.88
CA PHE A 29 -3.54 -8.52 -6.75
C PHE A 29 -4.27 -7.87 -5.58
N ILE A 30 -3.95 -8.28 -4.36
CA ILE A 30 -4.41 -7.61 -3.14
C ILE A 30 -3.33 -6.62 -2.73
N VAL A 31 -3.71 -5.36 -2.57
CA VAL A 31 -2.83 -4.29 -2.08
C VAL A 31 -3.24 -3.83 -0.69
N ASP A 32 -2.30 -3.45 0.16
CA ASP A 32 -2.61 -3.14 1.57
C ASP A 32 -3.50 -1.91 1.69
N PHE A 33 -3.17 -0.83 0.98
CA PHE A 33 -4.01 0.37 0.90
C PHE A 33 -4.08 0.95 -0.49
N TYR A 34 -5.23 1.51 -0.82
CA TYR A 34 -5.49 2.16 -2.11
C TYR A 34 -6.27 3.46 -1.94
N CYS A 35 -5.81 4.53 -2.60
CA CYS A 35 -6.54 5.79 -2.74
C CYS A 35 -6.78 6.09 -4.22
N HIS A 36 -8.05 6.07 -4.63
CA HIS A 36 -8.45 6.36 -6.00
C HIS A 36 -8.14 7.80 -6.42
N ALA A 37 -8.52 8.76 -5.58
CA ALA A 37 -8.35 10.19 -5.87
C ALA A 37 -6.87 10.60 -6.03
N ALA A 38 -5.97 9.95 -5.27
CA ALA A 38 -4.54 10.18 -5.37
C ALA A 38 -3.85 9.30 -6.42
N GLY A 39 -4.51 8.26 -6.94
CA GLY A 39 -3.88 7.26 -7.81
C GLY A 39 -2.73 6.51 -7.12
N VAL A 40 -2.85 6.23 -5.83
CA VAL A 40 -1.75 5.66 -5.01
C VAL A 40 -2.15 4.32 -4.41
N VAL A 41 -1.20 3.38 -4.48
CA VAL A 41 -1.16 2.14 -3.71
C VAL A 41 -0.08 2.27 -2.64
N ILE A 42 -0.38 1.85 -1.41
CA ILE A 42 0.60 1.76 -0.32
C ILE A 42 0.71 0.29 0.08
N GLU A 43 1.93 -0.23 0.11
CA GLU A 43 2.29 -1.56 0.59
C GLU A 43 3.14 -1.42 1.86
N VAL A 44 2.81 -2.17 2.90
CA VAL A 44 3.58 -2.23 4.14
C VAL A 44 4.52 -3.43 4.05
N ASP A 45 5.79 -3.15 3.74
CA ASP A 45 6.76 -4.21 3.47
C ASP A 45 7.24 -4.88 4.77
N GLY A 46 7.10 -6.21 4.80
CA GLY A 46 7.61 -7.09 5.82
C GLY A 46 8.70 -8.02 5.27
N ALA A 47 9.80 -7.45 4.80
CA ALA A 47 10.94 -8.13 4.17
C ALA A 47 10.60 -8.87 2.86
N VAL A 48 11.22 -8.43 1.77
CA VAL A 48 11.11 -9.08 0.46
C VAL A 48 11.75 -10.47 0.51
N HIS A 49 10.96 -11.53 0.32
CA HIS A 49 11.48 -12.86 0.06
C HIS A 49 12.00 -12.93 -1.38
N LEU A 50 13.25 -13.37 -1.57
CA LEU A 50 13.90 -13.51 -2.90
C LEU A 50 13.10 -14.39 -3.89
N GLN A 51 12.23 -15.25 -3.38
CA GLN A 51 11.36 -16.11 -4.20
C GLN A 51 10.13 -15.39 -4.79
N GLN A 52 9.83 -14.15 -4.38
CA GLN A 52 8.68 -13.38 -4.83
C GLN A 52 9.03 -12.29 -5.86
N VAL A 53 10.31 -12.12 -6.22
CA VAL A 53 10.80 -11.01 -7.05
C VAL A 53 10.10 -10.92 -8.41
N GLU A 54 9.89 -12.04 -9.10
CA GLU A 54 9.21 -12.03 -10.41
C GLU A 54 7.70 -11.73 -10.30
N TYR A 55 7.06 -12.22 -9.23
CA TYR A 55 5.65 -11.95 -8.96
C TYR A 55 5.44 -10.47 -8.64
N ASP A 56 6.33 -9.90 -7.82
CA ASP A 56 6.35 -8.48 -7.46
C ASP A 56 6.62 -7.59 -8.67
N ALA A 57 7.55 -7.97 -9.55
CA ALA A 57 7.83 -7.20 -10.76
C ALA A 57 6.62 -7.12 -11.71
N ARG A 58 5.91 -8.25 -11.90
CA ARG A 58 4.69 -8.28 -12.72
C ARG A 58 3.57 -7.47 -12.07
N ARG A 59 3.39 -7.59 -10.74
CA ARG A 59 2.42 -6.79 -9.98
C ARG A 59 2.68 -5.30 -10.16
N ASP A 60 3.91 -4.88 -9.92
CA ASP A 60 4.29 -3.46 -9.95
C ASP A 60 4.12 -2.87 -11.36
N GLN A 61 4.44 -3.66 -12.41
CA GLN A 61 4.20 -3.28 -13.80
C GLN A 61 2.71 -3.10 -14.11
N ILE A 62 1.86 -4.05 -13.70
CA ILE A 62 0.42 -4.00 -13.97
C ILE A 62 -0.22 -2.79 -13.27
N LEU A 63 0.09 -2.57 -12.00
CA LEU A 63 -0.42 -1.42 -11.24
C LEU A 63 0.07 -0.09 -11.87
N SER A 64 1.33 -0.02 -12.30
CA SER A 64 1.86 1.16 -12.99
C SER A 64 1.17 1.42 -14.32
N LEU A 65 0.84 0.39 -15.10
CA LEU A 65 0.06 0.51 -16.35
C LEU A 65 -1.37 1.00 -16.11
N ARG A 66 -1.92 0.79 -14.90
CA ARG A 66 -3.19 1.39 -14.48
C ARG A 66 -3.07 2.86 -14.04
N GLY A 67 -1.88 3.45 -14.17
CA GLY A 67 -1.59 4.82 -13.74
C GLY A 67 -1.46 4.94 -12.22
N LEU A 68 -1.24 3.83 -11.50
CA LEU A 68 -1.09 3.84 -10.05
C LEU A 68 0.36 4.00 -9.65
N ARG A 69 0.62 4.91 -8.71
CA ARG A 69 1.91 5.02 -8.04
C ARG A 69 1.96 4.10 -6.84
N ILE A 70 3.00 3.29 -6.74
CA ILE A 70 3.22 2.37 -5.62
C ILE A 70 4.17 3.04 -4.62
N LEU A 71 3.77 3.09 -3.36
CA LEU A 71 4.59 3.51 -2.23
C LEU A 71 4.79 2.33 -1.30
N ARG A 72 6.04 1.94 -1.08
CA ARG A 72 6.40 0.89 -0.13
C ARG A 72 6.89 1.55 1.16
N ILE A 73 6.28 1.20 2.29
CA ILE A 73 6.63 1.72 3.61
C ILE A 73 7.06 0.52 4.45
N THR A 74 8.24 0.59 5.06
CA THR A 74 8.73 -0.48 5.93
C THR A 74 7.96 -0.52 7.26
N ASN A 75 7.97 -1.70 7.90
CA ASN A 75 7.41 -1.86 9.23
C ASN A 75 8.04 -0.91 10.26
N GLU A 76 9.34 -0.66 10.14
CA GLU A 76 10.13 0.23 10.98
C GLU A 76 9.68 1.68 10.83
N GLU A 77 9.51 2.16 9.59
CA GLU A 77 9.03 3.52 9.31
C GLU A 77 7.64 3.77 9.92
N VAL A 78 6.70 2.82 9.78
CA VAL A 78 5.38 2.96 10.40
C VAL A 78 5.50 3.00 11.93
N LYS A 79 6.30 2.11 12.52
CA LYS A 79 6.44 2.03 13.99
C LYS A 79 7.15 3.24 14.59
N HIS A 80 8.09 3.86 13.87
CA HIS A 80 8.91 4.96 14.39
C HIS A 80 8.26 6.32 14.15
N ASN A 81 7.54 6.50 13.04
CA ASN A 81 7.04 7.82 12.64
C ASN A 81 5.55 8.06 12.97
N LEU A 82 4.77 7.00 13.26
CA LEU A 82 3.31 7.09 13.46
C LEU A 82 2.83 6.63 14.84
N LYS A 83 3.76 6.45 15.79
CA LYS A 83 3.43 6.17 17.20
C LYS A 83 3.11 7.43 17.99
#